data_AF-A0A4R8L5U6-F1
#
_entry.id   AF-A0A4R8L5U6-F1
#
_cell.length_a   1.000
_cell.length_b   1.000
_cell.length_c   1.000
_cell.angle_alpha   90.00
_cell.angle_beta   90.00
_cell.angle_gamma   90.00
#
_symmetry.space_group_name_H-M   'P 1'
#
loop_
_entity.id
_entity.type
_entity.pdbx_description
1 polymer ?
#
loop_
_entity_poly.entity_id
_entity_poly.type
_entity_poly.pdbx_seq_one_letter_code
_entity_poly.pdbx_strand_id
1 'polypeptide(L)'
;MSVHELLPSAPFRADRFVAEVQQSRAKEFGEVPFDRVIEAFQQYLGEEVGGKDDVDSQYLHRKYRALIGDEAAKQYFLHRIHDFLREHPQYQNTRYPRYYPDLPEAIFQHALGFGPMSVWFANPTESATVNGTQILFGMKGSNTKILQPFAFDNIDQVKRLVRTLTLRDPA
;
A
#
# COMPACT_ATOMS: atom_id res chain seq x y z
N MET A 1 -11.27 -52.30 -18.36
CA MET A 1 -11.07 -50.83 -18.37
C MET A 1 -9.92 -50.52 -19.30
N SER A 2 -10.22 -49.84 -20.41
CA SER A 2 -9.26 -49.43 -21.43
C SER A 2 -8.57 -48.13 -21.01
N VAL A 3 -7.30 -47.95 -21.34
CA VAL A 3 -6.54 -46.71 -21.06
C VAL A 3 -7.21 -45.48 -21.71
N HIS A 4 -7.97 -45.68 -22.78
CA HIS A 4 -8.77 -44.64 -23.43
C HIS A 4 -9.96 -44.14 -22.59
N GLU A 5 -10.43 -44.92 -21.61
CA GLU A 5 -11.51 -44.52 -20.70
C GLU A 5 -11.01 -43.66 -19.53
N LEU A 6 -9.68 -43.61 -19.31
CA LEU A 6 -9.04 -42.84 -18.25
C LEU A 6 -8.52 -41.47 -18.70
N LEU A 7 -8.51 -41.21 -20.02
CA LEU A 7 -8.08 -39.94 -20.56
C LEU A 7 -9.28 -38.99 -20.69
N PRO A 8 -9.17 -37.73 -20.22
CA PRO A 8 -10.22 -36.75 -20.41
C PRO A 8 -10.55 -36.60 -21.90
N SER A 9 -11.83 -36.44 -22.21
CA SER A 9 -12.38 -36.37 -23.58
C SER A 9 -11.80 -35.22 -24.41
N ALA A 10 -11.15 -34.25 -23.77
CA ALA A 10 -10.33 -33.23 -24.39
C ALA A 10 -8.92 -33.23 -23.79
N PRO A 11 -7.86 -33.11 -24.61
CA PRO A 11 -6.50 -32.98 -24.11
C PRO A 11 -6.37 -31.70 -23.28
N PHE A 12 -5.64 -31.76 -22.17
CA PHE A 12 -5.33 -30.58 -21.36
C PHE A 12 -4.60 -29.54 -22.21
N ARG A 13 -5.14 -28.31 -22.21
CA ARG A 13 -4.63 -27.17 -22.97
C ARG A 13 -3.95 -26.20 -22.03
N ALA A 14 -2.64 -26.39 -21.83
CA ALA A 14 -1.83 -25.56 -20.94
C ALA A 14 -1.90 -24.07 -21.29
N ASP A 15 -2.01 -23.74 -22.58
CA ASP A 15 -2.20 -22.37 -23.10
C ASP A 15 -3.49 -21.72 -22.56
N ARG A 16 -4.61 -22.45 -22.58
CA ARG A 16 -5.89 -21.97 -22.07
C ARG A 16 -5.88 -21.85 -20.55
N PHE A 17 -5.34 -22.85 -19.86
CA PHE A 17 -5.25 -22.83 -18.41
C PHE A 17 -4.45 -21.64 -17.90
N VAL A 18 -3.29 -21.35 -18.51
CA VAL A 18 -2.48 -20.17 -18.15
C VAL A 18 -3.25 -18.87 -18.40
N ALA A 19 -3.94 -18.74 -19.54
CA ALA A 19 -4.74 -17.56 -19.85
C ALA A 19 -5.92 -17.35 -18.87
N GLU A 20 -6.63 -18.42 -18.52
CA GLU A 20 -7.74 -18.40 -17.54
C GLU A 20 -7.24 -18.07 -16.12
N VAL A 21 -6.09 -18.63 -15.71
CA VAL A 21 -5.44 -18.31 -14.43
C VAL A 21 -4.95 -16.86 -14.41
N GLN A 22 -4.41 -16.35 -15.52
CA GLN A 22 -3.99 -14.95 -15.62
C GLN A 22 -5.18 -13.99 -15.61
N GLN A 23 -6.27 -14.30 -16.34
CA GLN A 23 -7.49 -13.49 -16.34
C GLN A 23 -8.21 -13.50 -14.99
N SER A 24 -8.28 -14.65 -14.31
CA SER A 24 -8.85 -14.75 -12.97
C SER A 24 -8.01 -13.96 -11.95
N ARG A 25 -6.68 -14.06 -12.04
CA ARG A 25 -5.76 -13.22 -11.24
C ARG A 25 -5.93 -11.73 -11.53
N ALA A 26 -6.01 -11.32 -12.79
CA ALA A 26 -6.24 -9.91 -13.15
C ALA A 26 -7.61 -9.41 -12.64
N LYS A 27 -8.65 -10.26 -12.70
CA LYS A 27 -9.96 -9.96 -12.09
C LYS A 27 -9.89 -9.84 -10.57
N GLU A 28 -9.04 -10.62 -9.89
CA GLU A 28 -8.95 -10.65 -8.43
C GLU A 28 -8.05 -9.55 -7.85
N PHE A 29 -6.94 -9.23 -8.53
CA PHE A 29 -5.88 -8.32 -8.08
C PHE A 29 -5.79 -6.99 -8.85
N GLY A 30 -6.60 -6.79 -9.90
CA GLY A 30 -6.46 -5.67 -10.85
C GLY A 30 -5.46 -6.02 -11.96
N GLU A 31 -5.42 -5.21 -13.02
CA GLU A 31 -4.51 -5.44 -14.16
C GLU A 31 -3.04 -5.37 -13.73
N VAL A 32 -2.74 -4.52 -12.75
CA VAL A 32 -1.43 -4.34 -12.16
C VAL A 32 -1.53 -4.58 -10.65
N PRO A 33 -0.62 -5.35 -10.02
CA PRO A 33 -0.57 -5.50 -8.57
C PRO A 33 -0.24 -4.19 -7.86
N PHE A 34 -0.88 -3.93 -6.72
CA PHE A 34 -0.71 -2.68 -5.98
C PHE A 34 0.75 -2.37 -5.61
N ASP A 35 1.53 -3.36 -5.19
CA ASP A 35 2.95 -3.18 -4.87
C ASP A 35 3.76 -2.61 -6.04
N ARG A 36 3.42 -3.01 -7.27
CA ARG A 36 4.07 -2.45 -8.48
C ARG A 36 3.71 -0.99 -8.70
N VAL A 37 2.51 -0.58 -8.31
CA VAL A 37 2.09 0.83 -8.36
C VAL A 37 2.87 1.65 -7.33
N ILE A 38 3.09 1.10 -6.13
CA ILE A 38 3.91 1.75 -5.10
C ILE A 38 5.36 1.89 -5.53
N GLU A 39 5.97 0.83 -6.09
CA GLU A 39 7.32 0.88 -6.64
C GLU A 39 7.44 1.94 -7.75
N ALA A 40 6.52 1.94 -8.71
CA ALA A 40 6.51 2.91 -9.80
C ALA A 40 6.34 4.35 -9.30
N PHE A 41 5.47 4.59 -8.32
CA PHE A 41 5.28 5.92 -7.75
C PHE A 41 6.50 6.40 -6.96
N GLN A 42 7.18 5.50 -6.23
CA GLN A 42 8.42 5.85 -5.54
C GLN A 42 9.54 6.23 -6.52
N GLN A 43 9.61 5.54 -7.67
CA GLN A 43 10.54 5.91 -8.73
C GLN A 43 10.17 7.28 -9.35
N TYR A 44 8.90 7.51 -9.65
CA TYR A 44 8.39 8.80 -10.15
C TYR A 44 8.80 9.96 -9.23
N LEU A 45 8.67 9.79 -7.91
CA LEU A 45 9.14 10.79 -6.93
C LEU A 45 10.66 10.97 -6.93
N GLY A 46 11.43 9.89 -7.04
CA GLY A 46 12.90 9.95 -7.04
C GLY A 46 13.46 10.68 -8.26
N GLU A 47 12.83 10.53 -9.43
CA GLU A 47 13.18 11.23 -10.66
C GLU A 47 12.89 12.75 -10.57
N GLU A 48 11.85 13.16 -9.83
CA GLU A 48 11.54 14.58 -9.61
C GLU A 48 12.40 15.25 -8.52
N VAL A 49 12.82 14.51 -7.50
CA VAL A 49 13.54 15.04 -6.32
C VAL A 49 15.07 15.03 -6.51
N GLY A 50 15.57 14.36 -7.55
CA GLY A 50 17.00 14.24 -7.86
C GLY A 50 17.71 15.56 -8.19
N GLY A 51 18.07 16.34 -7.17
CA GLY A 51 18.99 17.46 -7.30
C GLY A 51 18.85 18.53 -6.20
N LYS A 52 19.72 18.45 -5.18
CA LYS A 52 20.07 19.42 -4.12
C LYS A 52 19.56 19.04 -2.72
N ASP A 53 20.49 18.92 -1.77
CA ASP A 53 20.27 18.56 -0.37
C ASP A 53 19.21 19.43 0.35
N ASP A 54 19.03 20.70 -0.06
CA ASP A 54 18.00 21.60 0.48
C ASP A 54 16.56 21.20 0.08
N VAL A 55 16.40 20.58 -1.10
CA VAL A 55 15.10 20.09 -1.60
C VAL A 55 14.66 18.89 -0.75
N ASP A 56 15.60 18.03 -0.36
CA ASP A 56 15.34 16.89 0.53
C ASP A 56 14.85 17.33 1.91
N SER A 57 15.42 18.39 2.48
CA SER A 57 15.00 18.93 3.79
C SER A 57 13.58 19.51 3.75
N GLN A 58 13.25 20.32 2.72
CA GLN A 58 11.90 20.87 2.56
C GLN A 58 10.87 19.80 2.22
N TYR A 59 11.25 18.81 1.42
CA TYR A 59 10.40 17.67 1.08
C TYR A 59 10.09 16.84 2.32
N LEU A 60 11.09 16.53 3.14
CA LEU A 60 10.94 15.80 4.39
C LEU A 60 10.07 16.58 5.39
N HIS A 61 10.29 17.89 5.52
CA HIS A 61 9.46 18.75 6.37
C HIS A 61 8.00 18.79 5.90
N ARG A 62 7.77 18.88 4.58
CA ARG A 62 6.40 18.85 4.02
C ARG A 62 5.76 17.49 4.23
N LYS A 63 6.49 16.40 4.02
CA LYS A 63 6.05 15.03 4.32
C LYS A 63 5.61 14.94 5.78
N TYR A 64 6.44 15.41 6.70
CA TYR A 64 6.10 15.41 8.12
C TYR A 64 4.79 16.17 8.39
N ARG A 65 4.65 17.40 7.88
CA ARG A 65 3.42 18.20 8.00
C ARG A 65 2.19 17.45 7.48
N ALA A 66 2.29 16.81 6.32
CA ALA A 66 1.19 16.02 5.76
C ALA A 66 0.79 14.85 6.69
N LEU A 67 1.75 14.22 7.35
CA LEU A 67 1.49 13.09 8.26
C LEU A 67 0.85 13.49 9.59
N ILE A 68 1.10 14.71 10.07
CA ILE A 68 0.44 15.24 11.27
C ILE A 68 -0.91 15.92 10.97
N GLY A 69 -1.35 15.90 9.72
CA GLY A 69 -2.68 16.40 9.31
C GLY A 69 -2.70 17.83 8.77
N ASP A 70 -1.56 18.40 8.37
CA ASP A 70 -1.56 19.66 7.61
C ASP A 70 -2.16 19.42 6.21
N GLU A 71 -3.33 20.00 5.99
CA GLU A 71 -4.11 19.76 4.76
C GLU A 71 -3.37 20.24 3.51
N ALA A 72 -2.71 21.41 3.57
CA ALA A 72 -1.99 21.94 2.41
C ALA A 72 -0.80 21.05 2.01
N ALA A 73 -0.07 20.54 3.00
CA ALA A 73 1.02 19.60 2.80
C ALA A 73 0.50 18.24 2.28
N LYS A 74 -0.64 17.77 2.79
CA LYS A 74 -1.28 16.53 2.31
C LYS A 74 -1.72 16.67 0.85
N GLN A 75 -2.41 17.76 0.50
CA GLN A 75 -2.87 18.03 -0.85
C GLN A 75 -1.72 18.13 -1.85
N TYR A 76 -0.55 18.64 -1.45
CA TYR A 76 0.64 18.60 -2.29
C TYR A 76 0.98 17.18 -2.75
N PHE A 77 1.00 16.19 -1.86
CA PHE A 77 1.31 14.81 -2.23
C PHE A 77 0.16 14.15 -3.00
N LEU A 78 -1.09 14.42 -2.64
CA LEU A 78 -2.24 13.89 -3.39
C LEU A 78 -2.25 14.40 -4.84
N HIS A 79 -1.95 15.68 -5.06
CA HIS A 79 -1.80 16.22 -6.43
C HIS A 79 -0.72 15.49 -7.21
N ARG A 80 0.45 15.22 -6.60
CA ARG A 80 1.51 14.44 -7.24
C ARG A 80 1.07 13.02 -7.59
N ILE A 81 0.30 12.39 -6.72
CA ILE A 81 -0.25 11.05 -6.99
C ILE A 81 -1.26 11.11 -8.15
N HIS A 82 -2.09 12.14 -8.20
CA HIS A 82 -3.02 12.35 -9.33
C HIS A 82 -2.28 12.59 -10.65
N ASP A 83 -1.21 13.39 -10.64
CA ASP A 83 -0.36 13.61 -11.81
C ASP A 83 0.27 12.30 -12.28
N PHE A 84 0.86 11.52 -11.37
CA PHE A 84 1.40 10.19 -11.65
C PHE A 84 0.34 9.26 -12.26
N LEU A 85 -0.85 9.17 -11.68
CA LEU A 85 -1.93 8.31 -12.20
C LEU A 85 -2.44 8.78 -13.56
N ARG A 86 -2.41 10.08 -13.85
CA ARG A 86 -2.77 10.64 -15.16
C ARG A 86 -1.73 10.29 -16.23
N GLU A 87 -0.45 10.37 -15.87
CA GLU A 87 0.68 10.06 -16.77
C GLU A 87 0.85 8.55 -17.00
N HIS A 88 0.41 7.73 -16.04
CA HIS A 88 0.49 6.27 -16.09
C HIS A 88 -0.89 5.62 -15.96
N PRO A 89 -1.77 5.73 -16.97
CA PRO A 89 -3.15 5.26 -16.90
C PRO A 89 -3.30 3.77 -16.61
N GLN A 90 -2.28 2.95 -16.93
CA GLN A 90 -2.26 1.52 -16.61
C GLN A 90 -2.37 1.21 -15.11
N TYR A 91 -2.08 2.18 -14.23
CA TYR A 91 -2.16 2.00 -12.78
C TYR A 91 -3.51 2.41 -12.18
N GLN A 92 -4.37 3.09 -12.94
CA GLN A 92 -5.64 3.62 -12.41
C GLN A 92 -6.63 2.53 -11.98
N ASN A 93 -6.56 1.35 -12.62
CA ASN A 93 -7.46 0.22 -12.36
C ASN A 93 -6.84 -0.84 -11.42
N THR A 94 -5.75 -0.51 -10.71
CA THR A 94 -5.20 -1.39 -9.68
C THR A 94 -6.23 -1.60 -8.57
N ARG A 95 -6.30 -2.82 -8.04
CA ARG A 95 -6.98 -3.02 -6.76
C ARG A 95 -6.04 -2.61 -5.63
N TYR A 96 -6.61 -2.11 -4.55
CA TYR A 96 -5.90 -1.66 -3.37
C TYR A 96 -6.66 -2.08 -2.11
N PRO A 97 -6.03 -2.06 -0.92
CA PRO A 97 -6.69 -2.48 0.31
C PRO A 97 -7.94 -1.65 0.62
N ARG A 98 -9.07 -2.32 0.86
CA ARG A 98 -10.41 -1.68 0.98
C ARG A 98 -10.61 -0.81 2.23
N TYR A 99 -9.68 -0.84 3.17
CA TYR A 99 -9.72 0.04 4.34
C TYR A 99 -9.21 1.45 4.02
N TYR A 100 -8.70 1.69 2.81
CA TYR A 100 -8.48 3.03 2.27
C TYR A 100 -9.72 3.55 1.54
N PRO A 101 -10.01 4.86 1.62
CA PRO A 101 -11.17 5.46 0.98
C PRO A 101 -11.07 5.45 -0.56
N ASP A 102 -9.86 5.66 -1.08
CA ASP A 102 -9.58 5.71 -2.51
C ASP A 102 -8.14 5.28 -2.83
N LEU A 103 -7.84 5.13 -4.13
CA LEU A 103 -6.52 4.74 -4.61
C LEU A 103 -5.43 5.78 -4.27
N PRO A 104 -5.64 7.10 -4.47
CA PRO A 104 -4.65 8.10 -4.08
C PRO A 104 -4.25 8.05 -2.61
N GLU A 105 -5.22 7.92 -1.69
CA GLU A 105 -4.95 7.77 -0.26
C GLU A 105 -4.19 6.47 0.03
N ALA A 106 -4.56 5.36 -0.63
CA ALA A 106 -3.84 4.10 -0.49
C ALA A 106 -2.36 4.24 -0.90
N ILE A 107 -2.09 4.87 -2.05
CA ILE A 107 -0.73 5.12 -2.54
C ILE A 107 0.02 6.03 -1.57
N PHE A 108 -0.62 7.12 -1.12
CA PHE A 108 -0.03 8.04 -0.14
C PHE A 108 0.42 7.30 1.12
N GLN A 109 -0.47 6.49 1.72
CA GLN A 109 -0.18 5.81 2.97
C GLN A 109 0.89 4.73 2.82
N HIS A 110 0.89 3.96 1.73
CA HIS A 110 1.88 2.91 1.51
C HIS A 110 3.25 3.45 1.09
N ALA A 111 3.30 4.49 0.27
CA ALA A 111 4.55 5.03 -0.25
C ALA A 111 5.22 6.01 0.72
N LEU A 112 4.42 6.86 1.38
CA LEU A 112 4.90 8.00 2.17
C LEU A 112 4.46 7.94 3.63
N GLY A 113 3.26 7.43 3.90
CA GLY A 113 2.62 7.48 5.21
C GLY A 113 2.87 6.31 6.13
N PHE A 114 1.81 5.93 6.85
CA PHE A 114 1.87 4.94 7.92
C PHE A 114 1.49 3.52 7.45
N GLY A 115 1.30 3.31 6.15
CA GLY A 115 0.76 2.07 5.60
C GLY A 115 -0.58 1.71 6.27
N PRO A 116 -0.84 0.42 6.55
CA PRO A 116 -2.08 -0.02 7.20
C PRO A 116 -2.31 0.58 8.59
N MET A 117 -1.26 1.08 9.27
CA MET A 117 -1.40 1.75 10.57
C MET A 117 -2.08 3.11 10.48
N SER A 118 -2.24 3.70 9.29
CA SER A 118 -2.98 4.96 9.11
C SER A 118 -4.43 4.86 9.60
N VAL A 119 -5.02 3.66 9.55
CA VAL A 119 -6.37 3.38 10.05
C VAL A 119 -6.50 3.75 11.53
N TRP A 120 -5.48 3.42 12.33
CA TRP A 120 -5.46 3.77 13.75
C TRP A 120 -5.25 5.26 13.97
N PHE A 121 -4.42 5.93 13.16
CA PHE A 121 -4.24 7.38 13.29
C PHE A 121 -5.50 8.17 12.96
N ALA A 122 -6.30 7.68 12.01
CA ALA A 122 -7.60 8.27 11.69
C ALA A 122 -8.65 8.02 12.77
N ASN A 123 -8.59 6.86 13.43
CA ASN A 123 -9.56 6.43 14.44
C ASN A 123 -8.83 5.81 15.65
N PRO A 124 -8.18 6.63 16.50
CA PRO A 124 -7.33 6.13 17.55
C PRO A 124 -8.14 5.41 18.63
N THR A 125 -7.65 4.23 19.01
CA THR A 125 -8.09 3.50 20.20
C THR A 125 -7.09 3.69 21.34
N GLU A 126 -7.23 2.93 22.43
CA GLU A 126 -6.35 3.04 23.61
C GLU A 126 -4.87 2.76 23.29
N SER A 127 -4.60 1.78 22.42
CA SER A 127 -3.24 1.50 21.94
C SER A 127 -3.26 0.80 20.59
N ALA A 128 -2.15 0.86 19.87
CA ALA A 128 -1.88 -0.01 18.74
C ALA A 128 -0.55 -0.73 18.93
N THR A 129 -0.44 -1.93 18.38
CA THR A 129 0.78 -2.74 18.45
C THR A 129 1.00 -3.45 17.15
N VAL A 130 2.22 -3.39 16.65
CA VAL A 130 2.67 -4.16 15.48
C VAL A 130 3.54 -5.31 16.00
N ASN A 131 3.14 -6.55 15.73
CA ASN A 131 3.88 -7.76 16.09
C ASN A 131 4.28 -8.52 14.82
N GLY A 132 5.57 -8.49 14.48
CA GLY A 132 6.01 -8.90 13.14
C GLY A 132 5.36 -7.99 12.10
N THR A 133 4.43 -8.52 11.32
CA THR A 133 3.59 -7.74 10.39
C THR A 133 2.14 -7.55 10.87
N GLN A 134 1.72 -8.27 11.89
CA GLN A 134 0.34 -8.24 12.39
C GLN A 134 0.07 -6.96 13.16
N ILE A 135 -1.15 -6.44 13.03
CA ILE A 135 -1.59 -5.23 13.71
C ILE A 135 -2.65 -5.58 14.74
N LEU A 136 -2.50 -5.08 15.96
CA LEU A 136 -3.45 -5.27 17.04
C LEU A 136 -3.86 -3.91 17.62
N PHE A 137 -5.16 -3.72 17.85
CA PHE A 137 -5.70 -2.51 18.49
C PHE A 137 -6.22 -2.84 19.90
N GLY A 138 -5.85 -2.01 20.87
CA GLY A 138 -6.38 -2.07 22.23
C GLY A 138 -7.81 -1.56 22.26
N MET A 139 -8.66 -2.23 23.04
CA MET A 139 -10.04 -1.82 23.27
C MET A 139 -10.16 -0.93 24.50
N LYS A 140 -10.90 0.17 24.37
CA LYS A 140 -11.12 1.11 25.47
C LYS A 140 -11.72 0.41 26.68
N GLY A 141 -11.04 0.50 27.82
CA GLY A 141 -11.52 -0.08 29.09
C GLY A 141 -11.32 -1.59 29.19
N SER A 142 -10.46 -2.17 28.35
CA SER A 142 -10.08 -3.58 28.39
C SER A 142 -8.58 -3.74 28.20
N ASN A 143 -7.96 -4.65 28.95
CA ASN A 143 -6.56 -5.02 28.76
C ASN A 143 -6.33 -5.92 27.52
N THR A 144 -7.37 -6.18 26.74
CA THR A 144 -7.33 -7.04 25.55
C THR A 144 -7.02 -6.25 24.29
N LYS A 145 -6.18 -6.82 23.43
CA LYS A 145 -5.90 -6.32 22.08
C LYS A 145 -6.55 -7.23 21.03
N ILE A 146 -7.17 -6.63 20.02
CA ILE A 146 -7.85 -7.34 18.93
C ILE A 146 -6.96 -7.32 17.69
N LEU A 147 -6.70 -8.51 17.14
CA LEU A 147 -6.04 -8.67 15.85
C LEU A 147 -6.88 -8.07 14.74
N GLN A 148 -6.27 -7.20 13.94
CA GLN A 148 -6.94 -6.57 12.81
C GLN A 148 -6.93 -7.51 11.59
N PRO A 149 -7.94 -7.42 10.70
CA PRO A 149 -8.02 -8.25 9.49
C PRO A 149 -7.01 -7.85 8.41
N PHE A 150 -6.15 -6.86 8.70
CA PHE A 150 -5.09 -6.36 7.83
C PHE A 150 -3.76 -6.33 8.58
N ALA A 151 -2.68 -6.40 7.80
CA ALA A 151 -1.31 -6.50 8.26
C ALA A 151 -0.40 -5.74 7.29
N PHE A 152 0.85 -5.52 7.69
CA PHE A 152 1.90 -5.13 6.76
C PHE A 152 2.26 -6.30 5.83
N ASP A 153 2.63 -6.01 4.59
CA ASP A 153 2.96 -7.08 3.62
C ASP A 153 4.30 -7.75 3.96
N ASN A 154 5.22 -6.99 4.56
CA ASN A 154 6.54 -7.47 4.94
C ASN A 154 7.18 -6.61 6.06
N ILE A 155 8.27 -7.12 6.62
CA ILE A 155 9.02 -6.47 7.70
C ILE A 155 9.63 -5.13 7.26
N ASP A 156 9.96 -4.95 5.98
CA ASP A 156 10.55 -3.69 5.53
C ASP A 156 9.54 -2.54 5.53
N GLN A 157 8.25 -2.81 5.29
CA GLN A 157 7.19 -1.83 5.54
C GLN A 157 7.12 -1.44 7.03
N VAL A 158 7.28 -2.40 7.94
CA VAL A 158 7.29 -2.14 9.39
C VAL A 158 8.50 -1.28 9.78
N LYS A 159 9.68 -1.55 9.22
CA LYS A 159 10.86 -0.69 9.42
C LYS A 159 10.63 0.73 8.91
N ARG A 160 9.95 0.89 7.76
CA ARG A 160 9.57 2.22 7.25
C ARG A 160 8.61 2.93 8.19
N LEU A 161 7.61 2.24 8.73
CA LEU A 161 6.72 2.79 9.76
C LEU A 161 7.54 3.31 10.95
N VAL A 162 8.45 2.52 11.51
CA VAL A 162 9.29 2.94 12.65
C VAL A 162 10.06 4.22 12.32
N ARG A 163 10.70 4.28 11.15
CA ARG A 163 11.40 5.49 10.68
C ARG A 163 10.45 6.69 10.58
N THR A 164 9.27 6.49 10.00
CA THR A 164 8.25 7.53 9.87
C THR A 164 7.75 8.02 11.24
N LEU A 165 7.63 7.14 12.23
CA LEU A 165 7.27 7.52 13.60
C LEU A 165 8.39 8.27 14.31
N THR A 166 9.66 7.88 14.11
CA THR A 166 10.80 8.62 14.69
C THR A 166 10.98 10.00 14.07
N LEU A 167 10.53 10.24 12.83
CA LEU A 167 10.47 11.59 12.25
C LEU A 167 9.51 12.52 13.01
N ARG A 168 8.55 11.96 13.75
CA ARG A 168 7.58 12.72 14.55
C ARG A 168 8.13 13.19 15.90
N ASP A 169 9.21 12.59 16.36
CA ASP A 169 9.91 12.92 17.61
C ASP A 169 11.39 13.20 17.30
N PRO A 170 11.73 14.36 16.70
CA PRO A 170 13.13 14.78 16.67
C PRO A 170 13.56 15.03 18.12
N ALA A 171 14.50 14.21 18.61
CA ALA A 171 15.11 14.37 19.92
C ALA A 171 15.72 15.77 20.11
#